data_AF-A0A953T9D3-F1
#
_entry.id   AF-A0A953T9D3-F1
#
_cell.length_a   1.000
_cell.length_b   1.000
_cell.length_c   1.000
_cell.angle_alpha   90.00
_cell.angle_beta   90.00
_cell.angle_gamma   90.00
#
_symmetry.space_group_name_H-M   'P 1'
#
loop_
_entity.id
_entity.type
_entity.pdbx_description
1 polymer ?
#
loop_
_entity_poly.entity_id
_entity_poly.type
_entity_poly.pdbx_seq_one_letter_code
_entity_poly.pdbx_strand_id
1 'polypeptide(L)'
;MPYRPRELVVRAREAASLLLATLRRDEMVARFLDLYAAEYRRPGRADQPGLYREQMETIRREAILAMVLHIEAALPARLKVGVSVRGTKRPQKKKKGKKSARARPAKRKASLDLVIPFLDLFREEFFVALGQTLDWTDSDAQEFWHDLELYEKLTGREPRRAARAAASGPFVDRVALLLDPSLMEQARRAAGQFQTELHGAADRVLRKVFTRRRL
;
A
#
# COMPACT_ATOMS: atom_id res chain seq x y z
N MET A 1 -16.21 -7.60 -17.46
CA MET A 1 -15.76 -7.28 -16.09
C MET A 1 -16.18 -8.42 -15.18
N PRO A 2 -15.30 -8.96 -14.33
CA PRO A 2 -15.59 -10.19 -13.57
C PRO A 2 -16.38 -9.98 -12.28
N TYR A 3 -16.63 -8.74 -11.83
CA TYR A 3 -17.31 -8.45 -10.56
C TYR A 3 -18.53 -7.54 -10.75
N ARG A 4 -19.60 -7.81 -10.00
CA ARG A 4 -20.75 -6.91 -9.84
C ARG A 4 -20.42 -5.81 -8.81
N PRO A 5 -21.02 -4.60 -8.89
CA PRO A 5 -20.76 -3.53 -7.92
C PRO A 5 -20.90 -3.97 -6.46
N ARG A 6 -22.00 -4.67 -6.11
CA ARG A 6 -22.23 -5.19 -4.76
C ARG A 6 -21.15 -6.16 -4.29
N GLU A 7 -20.66 -7.02 -5.18
CA GLU A 7 -19.58 -7.94 -4.84
C GLU A 7 -18.31 -7.16 -4.54
N LEU A 8 -18.02 -6.11 -5.31
CA LEU A 8 -16.84 -5.26 -5.11
C LEU A 8 -16.86 -4.54 -3.77
N VAL A 9 -18.02 -4.03 -3.35
CA VAL A 9 -18.21 -3.46 -1.99
C VAL A 9 -17.84 -4.49 -0.93
N VAL A 10 -18.37 -5.71 -1.03
CA VAL A 10 -18.04 -6.80 -0.07
C VAL A 10 -16.54 -7.09 -0.07
N ARG A 11 -15.89 -7.11 -1.24
CA ARG A 11 -14.43 -7.32 -1.34
C ARG A 11 -13.63 -6.20 -0.71
N ALA A 12 -14.04 -4.94 -0.91
CA ALA A 12 -13.36 -3.78 -0.35
C ALA A 12 -13.37 -3.84 1.18
N ARG A 13 -14.55 -4.07 1.76
CA ARG A 13 -14.73 -4.21 3.21
C ARG A 13 -13.98 -5.43 3.77
N GLU A 14 -14.05 -6.59 3.09
CA GLU A 14 -13.28 -7.78 3.45
C GLU A 14 -11.77 -7.54 3.42
N ALA A 15 -11.27 -6.76 2.46
CA ALA A 15 -9.85 -6.44 2.34
C ALA A 15 -9.37 -5.55 3.50
N ALA A 16 -10.12 -4.51 3.86
CA ALA A 16 -9.79 -3.64 4.98
C ALA A 16 -9.72 -4.44 6.30
N SER A 17 -10.78 -5.20 6.62
CA SER A 17 -10.82 -5.99 7.85
C SER A 17 -9.72 -7.06 7.90
N LEU A 18 -9.45 -7.73 6.78
CA LEU A 18 -8.43 -8.77 6.71
C LEU A 18 -7.00 -8.18 6.80
N LEU A 19 -6.76 -6.99 6.23
CA LEU A 19 -5.49 -6.29 6.35
C LEU A 19 -5.16 -5.99 7.81
N LEU A 20 -6.09 -5.36 8.54
CA LEU A 20 -5.90 -5.04 9.96
C LEU A 20 -5.79 -6.29 10.82
N ALA A 21 -6.60 -7.32 10.53
CA ALA A 21 -6.51 -8.59 11.24
C ALA A 21 -5.16 -9.28 11.02
N THR A 22 -4.58 -9.21 9.82
CA THR A 22 -3.26 -9.79 9.52
C THR A 22 -2.18 -9.06 10.32
N LEU A 23 -2.16 -7.73 10.30
CA LEU A 23 -1.19 -6.92 11.01
C LEU A 23 -1.21 -7.20 12.53
N ARG A 24 -2.40 -7.34 13.12
CA ARG A 24 -2.59 -7.63 14.54
C ARG A 24 -2.27 -9.08 14.92
N ARG A 25 -2.79 -10.06 14.19
CA ARG A 25 -2.66 -11.49 14.54
C ARG A 25 -1.25 -12.01 14.41
N ASP A 26 -0.52 -11.54 13.40
CA ASP A 26 0.85 -11.96 13.16
C ASP A 26 1.84 -11.13 14.01
N GLU A 27 1.33 -10.26 14.90
CA GLU A 27 2.08 -9.32 15.74
C GLU A 27 3.22 -8.63 15.00
N MET A 28 3.00 -8.27 13.72
CA MET A 28 4.11 -8.00 12.79
C MET A 28 5.01 -6.86 13.28
N VAL A 29 4.40 -5.77 13.78
CA VAL A 29 5.13 -4.61 14.31
C VAL A 29 5.87 -4.96 15.60
N ALA A 30 5.22 -5.71 16.48
CA ALA A 30 5.80 -6.12 17.75
C ALA A 30 7.01 -7.04 17.53
N ARG A 31 6.86 -8.06 16.68
CA ARG A 31 7.95 -8.95 16.26
C ARG A 31 9.09 -8.18 15.61
N PHE A 32 8.78 -7.21 14.75
CA PHE A 32 9.79 -6.36 14.12
C PHE A 32 10.61 -5.60 15.17
N LEU A 33 9.96 -4.95 16.13
CA LEU A 33 10.62 -4.22 17.22
C LEU A 33 11.45 -5.14 18.10
N ASP A 34 10.89 -6.27 18.52
CA ASP A 34 11.56 -7.22 19.41
C ASP A 34 12.81 -7.84 18.74
N LEU A 35 12.71 -8.19 17.45
CA LEU A 35 13.85 -8.70 16.68
C LEU A 35 14.94 -7.64 16.52
N TYR A 36 14.57 -6.41 16.18
CA TYR A 36 15.54 -5.31 16.04
C TYR A 36 16.25 -5.03 17.38
N ALA A 37 15.49 -4.94 18.47
CA ALA A 37 16.04 -4.70 19.80
C ALA A 37 17.03 -5.80 20.21
N ALA A 38 16.67 -7.06 19.97
CA ALA A 38 17.55 -8.20 20.24
C ALA A 38 18.83 -8.18 19.38
N GLU A 39 18.72 -7.89 18.08
CA GLU A 39 19.85 -7.88 17.15
C GLU A 39 20.88 -6.79 17.49
N TYR A 40 20.41 -5.58 17.82
CA TYR A 40 21.26 -4.42 18.08
C TYR A 40 21.46 -4.09 19.56
N ARG A 41 21.06 -5.01 20.46
CA ARG A 41 21.19 -4.87 21.93
C ARG A 41 20.56 -3.57 22.45
N ARG A 42 19.36 -3.24 21.96
CA ARG A 42 18.57 -2.10 22.44
C ARG A 42 17.56 -2.53 23.49
N PRO A 43 17.12 -1.60 24.37
CA PRO A 43 16.01 -1.86 25.29
C PRO A 43 14.77 -2.33 24.51
N GLY A 44 14.23 -3.48 24.90
CA GLY A 44 13.04 -4.06 24.31
C GLY A 44 11.78 -3.71 25.10
N ARG A 45 10.69 -4.43 24.79
CA ARG A 45 9.39 -4.28 25.46
C ARG A 45 9.46 -4.39 26.98
N ALA A 46 10.33 -5.25 27.52
CA ALA A 46 10.45 -5.50 28.95
C ALA A 46 11.18 -4.38 29.69
N ASP A 47 12.12 -3.70 29.02
CA ASP A 47 12.96 -2.68 29.64
C ASP A 47 12.23 -1.33 29.76
N GLN A 48 11.45 -0.96 28.72
CA GLN A 48 10.75 0.33 28.66
C GLN A 48 9.34 0.18 28.06
N PRO A 49 8.37 -0.36 28.82
CA PRO A 49 7.06 -0.74 28.27
C PRO A 49 6.20 0.44 27.79
N GLY A 50 6.35 1.63 28.38
CA GLY A 50 5.62 2.82 27.95
C GLY A 50 6.09 3.32 26.58
N LEU A 51 7.40 3.55 26.45
CA LEU A 51 8.03 3.99 25.21
C LEU A 51 7.85 2.97 24.08
N TYR A 52 7.97 1.67 24.41
CA TYR A 52 7.71 0.61 23.45
C TYR A 52 6.28 0.66 22.89
N ARG A 53 5.27 0.88 23.75
CA ARG A 53 3.87 0.96 23.31
C ARG A 53 3.65 2.12 22.37
N GLU A 54 4.16 3.30 22.71
CA GLU A 54 4.07 4.49 21.87
C GLU A 54 4.74 4.26 20.50
N GLN A 55 5.99 3.80 20.51
CA GLN A 55 6.75 3.49 19.29
C GLN A 55 6.03 2.45 18.43
N MET A 56 5.47 1.41 19.05
CA MET A 56 4.69 0.38 18.36
C MET A 56 3.43 0.96 17.69
N GLU A 57 2.68 1.83 18.35
CA GLU A 57 1.48 2.44 17.76
C GLU A 57 1.85 3.37 16.60
N THR A 58 2.91 4.17 16.73
CA THR A 58 3.38 5.04 15.65
C THR A 58 3.83 4.21 14.44
N ILE A 59 4.67 3.19 14.63
CA ILE A 59 5.12 2.33 13.53
C ILE A 59 3.95 1.53 12.94
N ARG A 60 2.95 1.15 13.74
CA ARG A 60 1.73 0.50 13.23
C ARG A 60 0.97 1.42 12.28
N ARG A 61 0.84 2.71 12.59
CA ARG A 61 0.22 3.69 11.68
C ARG A 61 1.00 3.78 10.35
N GLU A 62 2.33 3.88 10.41
CA GLU A 62 3.19 3.87 9.21
C GLU A 62 3.05 2.58 8.39
N ALA A 63 2.93 1.43 9.06
CA ALA A 63 2.73 0.14 8.41
C ALA A 63 1.40 0.06 7.67
N ILE A 64 0.32 0.58 8.27
CA ILE A 64 -1.00 0.65 7.61
C ILE A 64 -0.93 1.54 6.36
N LEU A 65 -0.30 2.71 6.44
CA LEU A 65 -0.11 3.61 5.29
C LEU A 65 0.64 2.90 4.14
N ALA A 66 1.75 2.23 4.45
CA ALA A 66 2.52 1.50 3.46
C ALA A 66 1.72 0.34 2.81
N MET A 67 0.99 -0.44 3.61
CA MET A 67 0.17 -1.54 3.10
C MET A 67 -0.99 -1.04 2.25
N VAL A 68 -1.65 0.04 2.65
CA VAL A 68 -2.76 0.67 1.89
C VAL A 68 -2.27 1.17 0.54
N LEU A 69 -1.17 1.93 0.52
CA LEU A 69 -0.59 2.44 -0.72
C LEU A 69 -0.19 1.30 -1.68
N HIS A 70 0.38 0.22 -1.13
CA HIS A 70 0.70 -0.98 -1.92
C HIS A 70 -0.55 -1.65 -2.48
N ILE A 71 -1.64 -1.73 -1.69
CA ILE A 71 -2.93 -2.25 -2.17
C ILE A 71 -3.47 -1.41 -3.32
N GLU A 72 -3.48 -0.08 -3.20
CA GLU A 72 -3.96 0.83 -4.24
C GLU A 72 -3.17 0.67 -5.54
N ALA A 73 -1.84 0.54 -5.45
CA ALA A 73 -0.97 0.29 -6.60
C ALA A 73 -1.22 -1.08 -7.26
N ALA A 74 -1.53 -2.12 -6.47
CA ALA A 74 -1.76 -3.47 -6.96
C ALA A 74 -3.19 -3.72 -7.50
N LEU A 75 -4.16 -2.90 -7.09
CA LEU A 75 -5.58 -3.09 -7.37
C LEU A 75 -5.93 -3.14 -8.87
N PRO A 76 -5.42 -2.25 -9.75
CA PRO A 76 -5.73 -2.31 -11.18
C PRO A 76 -5.37 -3.66 -11.81
N ALA A 77 -4.19 -4.21 -11.46
CA ALA A 77 -3.76 -5.50 -11.96
C ALA A 77 -4.69 -6.64 -11.47
N ARG A 78 -5.15 -6.58 -10.21
CA ARG A 78 -6.04 -7.59 -9.61
C ARG A 78 -7.45 -7.60 -10.21
N LEU A 79 -7.97 -6.42 -10.53
CA LEU A 79 -9.27 -6.28 -11.19
C LEU A 79 -9.21 -6.57 -12.70
N LYS A 80 -8.03 -6.97 -13.22
CA LYS A 80 -7.75 -7.15 -14.66
C LYS A 80 -8.03 -5.88 -15.45
N VAL A 81 -7.78 -4.75 -14.81
CA VAL A 81 -7.97 -3.42 -15.33
C VAL A 81 -6.62 -2.92 -15.84
N GLY A 82 -6.52 -2.76 -17.15
CA GLY A 82 -5.38 -2.07 -17.75
C GLY A 82 -5.52 -0.55 -17.62
N VAL A 83 -5.29 0.03 -16.44
CA VAL A 83 -5.01 1.48 -16.37
C VAL A 83 -3.53 1.66 -16.65
N SER A 84 -3.18 2.07 -17.87
CA SER A 84 -1.88 2.70 -18.06
C SER A 84 -1.91 4.01 -17.29
N VAL A 85 -1.25 4.05 -16.13
CA VAL A 85 -0.92 5.30 -15.45
C VAL A 85 -0.33 6.25 -16.50
N ARG A 86 -0.87 7.46 -16.53
CA ARG A 86 -0.63 8.51 -17.53
C ARG A 86 0.83 8.95 -17.50
N GLY A 87 1.72 8.11 -18.04
CA GLY A 87 3.07 8.48 -18.41
C GLY A 87 3.00 9.40 -19.62
N THR A 88 3.57 10.60 -19.46
CA THR A 88 3.77 11.58 -20.52
C THR A 88 4.18 10.91 -21.83
N LYS A 89 3.30 10.98 -22.83
CA LYS A 89 3.61 10.55 -24.19
C LYS A 89 4.79 11.36 -24.69
N ARG A 90 5.99 10.76 -24.72
CA ARG A 90 7.04 11.19 -25.64
C ARG A 90 6.53 11.01 -27.06
N PRO A 91 6.60 12.02 -27.94
CA PRO A 91 6.21 11.87 -29.33
C PRO A 91 7.26 10.99 -30.04
N GLN A 92 6.90 9.74 -30.34
CA GLN A 92 7.69 8.90 -31.25
C GLN A 92 7.57 9.47 -32.68
N LYS A 93 8.74 9.81 -33.26
CA LYS A 93 8.91 10.22 -34.66
C LYS A 93 8.21 9.23 -35.61
N LYS A 94 7.26 9.73 -36.40
CA LYS A 94 6.61 8.97 -37.49
C LYS A 94 7.64 8.65 -38.58
N LYS A 95 8.00 7.36 -38.72
CA LYS A 95 8.56 6.83 -39.98
C LYS A 95 7.40 6.45 -40.89
N LYS A 96 7.41 7.03 -42.10
CA LYS A 96 6.40 6.92 -43.15
C LYS A 96 6.48 5.51 -43.77
N GLY A 97 5.40 4.72 -43.66
CA GLY A 97 5.28 3.38 -44.23
C GLY A 97 3.80 3.03 -44.45
N LYS A 98 3.50 2.38 -45.58
CA LYS A 98 2.22 2.36 -46.31
C LYS A 98 1.25 1.28 -45.80
N LYS A 99 -0.05 1.61 -45.75
CA LYS A 99 -1.30 0.81 -45.82
C LYS A 99 -1.37 -0.61 -45.20
N SER A 100 -2.26 -0.80 -44.21
CA SER A 100 -3.42 -1.72 -44.31
C SER A 100 -4.38 -1.57 -43.12
N ALA A 101 -5.65 -1.95 -43.35
CA ALA A 101 -6.83 -1.63 -42.56
C ALA A 101 -7.05 -2.52 -41.32
N ARG A 102 -7.46 -1.92 -40.19
CA ARG A 102 -8.70 -2.27 -39.44
C ARG A 102 -8.90 -1.26 -38.31
N ALA A 103 -9.92 -0.41 -38.45
CA ALA A 103 -10.35 0.47 -37.36
C ALA A 103 -10.99 -0.36 -36.23
N ARG A 104 -10.34 -0.44 -35.07
CA ARG A 104 -11.00 -0.72 -33.78
C ARG A 104 -10.37 0.11 -32.65
N PRO A 105 -10.84 1.34 -32.39
CA PRO A 105 -10.50 2.04 -31.15
C PRO A 105 -11.69 2.28 -30.20
N ALA A 106 -12.92 1.84 -30.50
CA ALA A 106 -14.09 2.17 -29.68
C ALA A 106 -14.22 1.33 -28.38
N LYS A 107 -14.00 0.01 -28.44
CA LYS A 107 -14.20 -0.88 -27.26
C LYS A 107 -13.24 -0.62 -26.10
N ARG A 108 -12.02 -0.12 -26.35
CA ARG A 108 -11.02 0.16 -25.29
C ARG A 108 -11.35 1.40 -24.46
N LYS A 109 -12.00 2.41 -25.05
CA LYS A 109 -12.39 3.63 -24.34
C LYS A 109 -13.54 3.35 -23.38
N ALA A 110 -14.62 2.73 -23.86
CA ALA A 110 -15.77 2.37 -23.02
C ALA A 110 -15.41 1.41 -21.85
N SER A 111 -14.43 0.52 -22.03
CA SER A 111 -13.95 -0.32 -20.93
C SER A 111 -13.15 0.46 -19.89
N LEU A 112 -12.46 1.54 -20.26
CA LEU A 112 -11.76 2.42 -19.32
C LEU A 112 -12.72 3.35 -18.58
N ASP A 113 -13.78 3.80 -19.26
CA ASP A 113 -14.81 4.69 -18.67
C ASP A 113 -15.62 4.01 -17.56
N LEU A 114 -15.81 2.69 -17.63
CA LEU A 114 -16.44 1.89 -16.55
C LEU A 114 -15.43 1.39 -15.51
N VAL A 115 -14.13 1.45 -15.79
CA VAL A 115 -13.09 1.00 -14.86
C VAL A 115 -12.89 1.98 -13.71
N ILE A 116 -12.89 3.26 -14.04
CA ILE A 116 -12.61 4.33 -13.09
C ILE A 116 -13.67 4.31 -11.97
N PRO A 117 -14.99 4.26 -12.26
CA PRO A 117 -16.02 4.14 -11.23
C PRO A 117 -15.91 2.89 -10.34
N PHE A 118 -15.36 1.77 -10.85
CA PHE A 118 -15.19 0.56 -10.04
C PHE A 118 -13.97 0.65 -9.12
N LEU A 119 -12.87 1.25 -9.59
CA LEU A 119 -11.72 1.53 -8.72
C LEU A 119 -12.12 2.51 -7.61
N ASP A 120 -12.87 3.55 -7.96
CA ASP A 120 -13.38 4.54 -7.01
C ASP A 120 -14.33 3.88 -5.99
N LEU A 121 -15.28 3.07 -6.45
CA LEU A 121 -16.18 2.32 -5.55
C LEU A 121 -15.43 1.39 -4.59
N PHE A 122 -14.41 0.66 -5.07
CA PHE A 122 -13.60 -0.16 -4.19
C PHE A 122 -12.84 0.70 -3.18
N ARG A 123 -12.23 1.79 -3.65
CA ARG A 123 -11.44 2.71 -2.83
C ARG A 123 -12.29 3.28 -1.70
N GLU A 124 -13.44 3.85 -2.04
CA GLU A 124 -14.39 4.44 -1.09
C GLU A 124 -14.80 3.44 -0.02
N GLU A 125 -15.29 2.26 -0.40
CA GLU A 125 -15.75 1.25 0.56
C GLU A 125 -14.62 0.64 1.38
N PHE A 126 -13.40 0.56 0.83
CA PHE A 126 -12.22 0.12 1.54
C PHE A 126 -11.87 1.11 2.66
N PHE A 127 -11.82 2.41 2.37
CA PHE A 127 -11.50 3.43 3.37
C PHE A 127 -12.61 3.63 4.39
N VAL A 128 -13.88 3.55 4.00
CA VAL A 128 -15.00 3.55 4.94
C VAL A 128 -14.87 2.39 5.93
N ALA A 129 -14.60 1.16 5.45
CA ALA A 129 -14.42 0.02 6.33
C ALA A 129 -13.15 0.11 7.19
N LEU A 130 -12.07 0.69 6.65
CA LEU A 130 -10.82 0.91 7.38
C LEU A 130 -11.05 1.86 8.56
N GLY A 131 -11.68 3.02 8.31
CA GLY A 131 -11.99 3.99 9.35
C GLY A 131 -12.96 3.47 10.40
N GLN A 132 -13.99 2.71 9.97
CA GLN A 132 -14.90 2.04 10.90
C GLN A 132 -14.22 1.00 11.79
N THR A 133 -13.21 0.29 11.28
CA THR A 133 -12.50 -0.75 12.06
C THR A 133 -11.46 -0.16 13.00
N LEU A 134 -10.93 1.02 12.67
CA LEU A 134 -9.96 1.76 13.48
C LEU A 134 -10.62 2.80 14.40
N ASP A 135 -11.95 2.86 14.42
CA ASP A 135 -12.74 3.84 15.19
C ASP A 135 -12.30 5.29 14.95
N TRP A 136 -12.02 5.66 13.69
CA TRP A 136 -11.56 6.99 13.33
C TRP A 136 -12.59 8.08 13.62
N THR A 137 -12.13 9.15 14.24
CA THR A 137 -12.80 10.46 14.21
C THR A 137 -12.57 11.16 12.87
N ASP A 138 -13.30 12.25 12.61
CA ASP A 138 -13.08 13.07 11.42
C ASP A 138 -11.63 13.62 11.37
N SER A 139 -11.06 13.94 12.53
CA SER A 139 -9.67 14.40 12.65
C SER A 139 -8.69 13.29 12.26
N ASP A 140 -8.88 12.07 12.79
CA ASP A 140 -8.03 10.92 12.46
C ASP A 140 -8.06 10.61 10.96
N ALA A 141 -9.24 10.66 10.37
CA ALA A 141 -9.42 10.46 8.94
C ALA A 141 -8.68 11.53 8.13
N GLN A 142 -8.80 12.81 8.50
CA GLN A 142 -8.13 13.91 7.80
C GLN A 142 -6.60 13.78 7.89
N GLU A 143 -6.06 13.46 9.06
CA GLU A 143 -4.62 13.24 9.20
C GLU A 143 -4.13 12.06 8.38
N PHE A 144 -4.89 10.94 8.38
CA PHE A 144 -4.54 9.77 7.59
C PHE A 144 -4.49 10.08 6.09
N TRP A 145 -5.49 10.82 5.59
CA TRP A 145 -5.50 11.25 4.19
C TRP A 145 -4.33 12.17 3.85
N HIS A 146 -3.99 13.09 4.75
CA HIS A 146 -2.83 13.96 4.57
C HIS A 146 -1.51 13.16 4.49
N ASP A 147 -1.32 12.21 5.41
CA ASP A 147 -0.17 11.31 5.40
C ASP A 147 -0.13 10.45 4.13
N LEU A 148 -1.26 9.89 3.71
CA LEU A 148 -1.33 9.05 2.50
C LEU A 148 -0.94 9.85 1.25
N GLU A 149 -1.46 11.07 1.09
CA GLU A 149 -1.07 11.96 -0.01
C GLU A 149 0.41 12.31 0.01
N LEU A 150 0.98 12.53 1.20
CA LEU A 150 2.41 12.79 1.36
C LEU A 150 3.23 11.58 0.89
N TYR A 151 2.83 10.39 1.30
CA TYR A 151 3.44 9.12 0.89
C TYR A 151 3.38 8.91 -0.62
N GLU A 152 2.23 9.19 -1.26
CA GLU A 152 2.08 9.15 -2.72
C GLU A 152 3.05 10.11 -3.42
N LYS A 153 3.12 11.37 -2.95
CA LYS A 153 3.99 12.42 -3.51
C LYS A 153 5.47 12.05 -3.39
N LEU A 154 5.88 11.49 -2.25
CA LEU A 154 7.27 11.09 -2.00
C LEU A 154 7.67 9.87 -2.83
N THR A 155 6.80 8.86 -2.91
CA THR A 155 7.03 7.66 -3.72
C THR A 155 7.13 7.99 -5.21
N GLY A 156 6.32 8.93 -5.71
CA GLY A 156 6.35 9.37 -7.11
C GLY A 156 7.59 10.21 -7.49
N ARG A 157 8.28 10.80 -6.51
CA ARG A 157 9.48 11.64 -6.72
C ARG A 157 10.80 10.87 -6.65
N GLU A 158 10.76 9.59 -6.27
CA GLU A 158 11.97 8.82 -6.02
C GLU A 158 12.75 8.57 -7.34
N PRO A 159 14.00 9.05 -7.47
CA PRO A 159 14.77 8.83 -8.68
C PRO A 159 15.04 7.33 -8.84
N ARG A 160 14.86 6.79 -10.05
CA ARG A 160 15.01 5.34 -10.38
C ARG A 160 16.31 4.66 -9.89
N ARG A 161 17.35 5.42 -9.52
CA ARG A 161 18.59 4.90 -8.91
C ARG A 161 18.47 4.66 -7.40
N ALA A 162 17.68 5.47 -6.68
CA ALA A 162 17.40 5.28 -5.25
C ALA A 162 16.46 4.08 -5.04
N ALA A 163 15.46 3.89 -5.90
CA ALA A 163 14.56 2.72 -5.91
C ALA A 163 15.25 1.34 -6.07
N ARG A 164 16.57 1.29 -6.32
CA ARG A 164 17.37 0.06 -6.34
C ARG A 164 18.09 -0.24 -5.02
N ALA A 165 18.22 0.73 -4.12
CA ALA A 165 18.63 0.45 -2.76
C ALA A 165 17.39 -0.05 -2.00
N ALA A 166 17.44 -1.28 -1.49
CA ALA A 166 16.35 -1.87 -0.70
C ALA A 166 16.08 -1.15 0.66
N ALA A 167 16.68 0.03 0.87
CA ALA A 167 16.75 0.77 2.11
C ALA A 167 16.44 2.28 1.92
N SER A 168 15.63 2.63 0.92
CA SER A 168 15.13 4.00 0.72
C SER A 168 13.63 4.02 0.48
N GLY A 169 13.01 5.15 0.80
CA GLY A 169 11.59 5.41 0.56
C GLY A 169 10.91 5.99 1.80
N PRO A 170 9.73 6.63 1.65
CA PRO A 170 9.09 7.37 2.74
C PRO A 170 8.82 6.51 3.99
N PHE A 171 8.40 5.26 3.80
CA PHE A 171 8.22 4.31 4.90
C PHE A 171 9.54 4.01 5.59
N VAL A 172 10.56 3.64 4.82
CA VAL A 172 11.87 3.22 5.36
C VAL A 172 12.52 4.35 6.15
N ASP A 173 12.49 5.57 5.62
CA ASP A 173 13.08 6.72 6.27
C ASP A 173 12.32 7.14 7.53
N ARG A 174 10.98 7.17 7.51
CA ARG A 174 10.18 7.48 8.70
C ARG A 174 10.34 6.42 9.78
N VAL A 175 10.26 5.14 9.43
CA VAL A 175 10.43 4.04 10.40
C VAL A 175 11.86 3.99 10.93
N ALA A 176 12.88 4.24 10.12
CA ALA A 176 14.26 4.28 10.61
C ALA A 176 14.47 5.38 11.67
N LEU A 177 13.90 6.57 11.44
CA LEU A 177 13.93 7.67 12.41
C LEU A 177 13.17 7.34 13.69
N LEU A 178 12.00 6.68 13.58
CA LEU A 178 11.23 6.26 14.74
C LEU A 178 11.92 5.14 15.52
N LEU A 179 12.67 4.29 14.83
CA LEU A 179 13.27 3.08 15.40
C LEU A 179 14.54 3.40 16.18
N ASP A 180 15.54 4.00 15.53
CA ASP A 180 16.81 4.36 16.17
C ASP A 180 17.60 5.40 15.34
N PRO A 181 17.47 6.70 15.66
CA PRO A 181 18.25 7.76 15.01
C PRO A 181 19.77 7.61 15.16
N SER A 182 20.26 6.85 16.13
CA SER A 182 21.69 6.64 16.36
C SER A 182 22.28 5.50 15.51
N LEU A 183 21.42 4.61 14.97
CA LEU A 183 21.78 3.47 14.12
C LEU A 183 21.04 3.54 12.78
N MET A 184 21.04 4.70 12.12
CA MET A 184 20.21 4.97 10.94
C MET A 184 20.37 3.95 9.80
N GLU A 185 21.59 3.51 9.49
CA GLU A 185 21.80 2.56 8.38
C GLU A 185 21.24 1.17 8.69
N GLN A 186 21.37 0.72 9.94
CA GLN A 186 20.80 -0.53 10.42
C GLN A 186 19.27 -0.42 10.49
N ALA A 187 18.77 0.70 11.00
CA ALA A 187 17.35 0.97 11.11
C ALA A 187 16.68 1.02 9.73
N ARG A 188 17.31 1.66 8.73
CA ARG A 188 16.83 1.66 7.33
C ARG A 188 16.82 0.26 6.73
N ARG A 189 17.86 -0.55 6.95
CA ARG A 189 17.89 -1.93 6.45
C ARG A 189 16.77 -2.78 7.07
N ALA A 190 16.59 -2.69 8.39
CA ALA A 190 15.54 -3.40 9.09
C ALA A 190 14.14 -2.95 8.62
N ALA A 191 13.93 -1.63 8.49
CA ALA A 191 12.68 -1.08 7.98
C ALA A 191 12.40 -1.48 6.52
N GLY A 192 13.40 -1.54 5.65
CA GLY A 192 13.24 -2.03 4.27
C GLY A 192 12.84 -3.52 4.18
N GLN A 193 13.43 -4.35 5.04
CA GLN A 193 13.02 -5.77 5.16
C GLN A 193 11.58 -5.87 5.68
N PHE A 194 11.24 -5.10 6.71
CA PHE A 194 9.90 -5.07 7.27
C PHE A 194 8.86 -4.57 6.25
N GLN A 195 9.19 -3.55 5.46
CA GLN A 195 8.34 -3.09 4.36
C GLN A 195 8.04 -4.20 3.34
N THR A 196 9.05 -5.01 3.02
CA THR A 196 8.89 -6.16 2.12
C THR A 196 7.93 -7.21 2.72
N GLU A 197 8.03 -7.47 4.03
CA GLU A 197 7.13 -8.36 4.75
C GLU A 197 5.68 -7.82 4.72
N LEU A 198 5.50 -6.52 4.96
CA LEU A 198 4.21 -5.83 4.91
C LEU A 198 3.57 -5.89 3.51
N HIS A 199 4.34 -5.61 2.46
CA HIS A 199 3.87 -5.74 1.07
C HIS A 199 3.47 -7.19 0.74
N GLY A 200 4.28 -8.15 1.20
CA GLY A 200 3.96 -9.58 1.06
C GLY A 200 2.65 -9.96 1.77
N ALA A 201 2.41 -9.42 2.96
CA ALA A 201 1.15 -9.59 3.69
C ALA A 201 -0.05 -8.97 2.96
N ALA A 202 0.08 -7.73 2.49
CA ALA A 202 -0.94 -7.05 1.69
C ALA A 202 -1.28 -7.83 0.41
N ASP A 203 -0.29 -8.38 -0.28
CA ASP A 203 -0.51 -9.23 -1.46
C ASP A 203 -1.25 -10.53 -1.12
N ARG A 204 -1.01 -11.12 0.06
CA ARG A 204 -1.76 -12.30 0.52
C ARG A 204 -3.21 -11.94 0.83
N VAL A 205 -3.45 -10.78 1.45
CA VAL A 205 -4.80 -10.24 1.72
C VAL A 205 -5.56 -10.08 0.41
N LEU A 206 -5.00 -9.35 -0.56
CA LEU A 206 -5.65 -9.14 -1.87
C LEU A 206 -5.90 -10.44 -2.60
N ARG A 207 -4.94 -11.36 -2.60
CA ARG A 207 -5.14 -12.69 -3.18
C ARG A 207 -6.34 -13.38 -2.53
N LYS A 208 -6.37 -13.49 -1.20
CA LYS A 208 -7.44 -14.18 -0.47
C LYS A 208 -8.83 -13.58 -0.73
N VAL A 209 -8.92 -12.26 -0.80
CA VAL A 209 -10.17 -11.54 -1.09
C VAL A 209 -10.65 -11.83 -2.51
N PHE A 210 -9.78 -11.73 -3.52
CA PHE A 210 -10.17 -11.89 -4.92
C PHE A 210 -10.18 -13.34 -5.43
N THR A 211 -9.57 -14.31 -4.72
CA THR A 211 -9.65 -15.73 -5.06
C THR A 211 -10.84 -16.43 -4.43
N ARG A 212 -11.38 -15.93 -3.31
CA ARG A 212 -12.61 -16.47 -2.71
C ARG A 212 -13.77 -16.24 -3.68
N ARG A 213 -14.13 -17.19 -4.55
CA ARG A 213 -15.50 -17.20 -5.11
C ARG A 213 -16.44 -17.51 -3.95
N ARG A 214 -17.26 -16.56 -3.50
CA ARG A 214 -18.43 -16.93 -2.70
C ARG A 214 -19.43 -17.50 -3.70
N LEU A 215 -19.84 -18.74 -3.45
CA LEU A 215 -20.98 -19.42 -4.06
C LEU A 215 -22.26 -18.60 -3.84
#